data_AF-A0A945PQF2-F1
#
_entry.id   AF-A0A945PQF2-F1
#
_cell.length_a   1.000
_cell.length_b   1.000
_cell.length_c   1.000
_cell.angle_alpha   90.00
_cell.angle_beta   90.00
_cell.angle_gamma   90.00
#
_symmetry.space_group_name_H-M   'P 1'
#
loop_
_entity.id
_entity.type
_entity.pdbx_description
1 polymer ?
#
loop_
_entity_poly.entity_id
_entity_poly.type
_entity_poly.pdbx_seq_one_letter_code
_entity_poly.pdbx_strand_id
1 'polypeptide(L)'
;MTDTTLTPNREESGELTPRSIPTFQECWPGSTKESLELEHNGHKMSVPFRRVHLSTEGHFDLYDTTGPQGFDPRDGIPKVRESWVANRSDQSRGWTQMRWARAGVITEEMAFVAAREGVE
;
A
#
# COMPACT_ATOMS: atom_id res chain seq x y z
N MET A 1 2.30 23.97 -18.83
CA MET A 1 3.07 23.82 -17.58
C MET A 1 2.17 24.33 -16.48
N THR A 2 1.65 23.43 -15.65
CA THR A 2 0.82 23.78 -14.50
C THR A 2 1.72 24.38 -13.43
N ASP A 3 1.36 25.59 -13.02
CA ASP A 3 2.09 26.39 -12.03
C ASP A 3 2.24 25.59 -10.72
N THR A 4 3.50 25.34 -10.33
CA THR A 4 3.87 24.57 -9.12
C THR A 4 4.21 25.53 -7.97
N THR A 5 3.48 26.63 -7.84
CA THR A 5 3.62 27.51 -6.68
C THR A 5 2.94 26.86 -5.47
N LEU A 6 3.76 26.31 -4.56
CA LEU A 6 3.34 25.89 -3.23
C LEU A 6 2.66 27.07 -2.54
N THR A 7 1.33 27.05 -2.46
CA THR A 7 0.57 28.11 -1.80
C THR A 7 0.83 28.00 -0.29
N PRO A 8 1.25 29.07 0.40
CA PRO A 8 1.32 29.06 1.85
C PRO A 8 -0.06 28.75 2.44
N ASN A 9 -0.10 28.08 3.60
CA ASN A 9 -1.32 27.88 4.39
C ASN A 9 -2.02 29.24 4.59
N ARG A 10 -3.07 29.51 3.82
CA ARG A 10 -3.88 30.72 3.96
C ARG A 10 -4.72 30.62 5.23
N GLU A 11 -4.90 31.77 5.88
CA GLU A 11 -5.94 31.98 6.88
C GLU A 11 -7.31 32.06 6.17
N GLU A 12 -7.86 30.93 5.76
CA GLU A 12 -9.20 30.84 5.13
C GLU A 12 -10.08 29.86 5.92
N SER A 13 -11.18 30.39 6.48
CA SER A 13 -12.37 29.76 7.08
C SER A 13 -12.27 28.58 8.08
N GLY A 14 -11.09 28.03 8.37
CA GLY A 14 -10.92 26.87 9.25
C GLY A 14 -11.46 25.55 8.67
N GLU A 15 -12.08 25.56 7.48
CA GLU A 15 -12.58 24.37 6.81
C GLU A 15 -11.52 23.80 5.87
N LEU A 16 -10.98 22.64 6.22
CA LEU A 16 -9.95 21.95 5.44
C LEU A 16 -10.59 21.23 4.24
N THR A 17 -10.20 21.61 3.03
CA THR A 17 -10.60 20.93 1.79
C THR A 17 -9.41 20.14 1.23
N PRO A 18 -9.48 18.79 1.18
CA PRO A 18 -8.46 17.97 0.54
C PRO A 18 -8.33 18.32 -0.93
N ARG A 19 -7.10 18.42 -1.42
CA ARG A 19 -6.79 18.59 -2.84
C ARG A 19 -6.52 17.22 -3.47
N SER A 20 -6.96 17.03 -4.71
CA SER A 20 -6.60 15.87 -5.49
C SER A 20 -5.13 15.94 -5.91
N ILE A 21 -4.41 14.84 -5.76
CA ILE A 21 -3.09 14.64 -6.36
C ILE A 21 -3.24 14.27 -7.85
N PRO A 22 -2.18 14.45 -8.68
CA PRO A 22 -2.19 13.91 -10.03
C PRO A 22 -2.47 12.41 -10.04
N THR A 23 -3.11 11.93 -11.10
CA THR A 23 -3.43 10.51 -11.26
C THR A 23 -2.16 9.67 -11.42
N PHE A 24 -2.28 8.36 -11.15
CA PHE A 24 -1.17 7.42 -11.32
C PHE A 24 -0.61 7.45 -12.76
N GLN A 25 -1.48 7.53 -13.77
CA GLN A 25 -1.12 7.55 -15.18
C GLN A 25 -0.43 8.86 -15.60
N GLU A 26 -0.74 9.99 -14.97
CA GLU A 26 -0.02 11.24 -15.19
C GLU A 26 1.39 11.21 -14.62
N CYS A 27 1.56 10.60 -13.44
CA CYS A 27 2.87 10.44 -12.79
C CYS A 27 3.74 9.37 -13.46
N TRP A 28 3.11 8.27 -13.92
CA TRP A 28 3.80 7.11 -14.49
C TRP A 28 3.10 6.63 -15.77
N PRO A 29 3.24 7.38 -16.88
CA PRO A 29 2.70 6.96 -18.16
C PRO A 29 3.30 5.63 -18.61
N GLY A 30 2.49 4.78 -19.25
CA GLY A 30 2.90 3.44 -19.67
C GLY A 30 3.14 2.47 -18.52
N SER A 31 2.70 2.79 -17.30
CA SER A 31 2.71 1.86 -16.17
C SER A 31 1.30 1.42 -15.77
N THR A 32 1.18 0.22 -15.24
CA THR A 32 -0.03 -0.27 -14.54
C THR A 32 0.30 -0.66 -13.11
N LYS A 33 -0.71 -0.56 -12.24
CA LYS A 33 -0.67 -1.09 -10.88
C LYS A 33 -1.12 -2.54 -10.95
N GLU A 34 -0.27 -3.45 -10.51
CA GLU A 34 -0.51 -4.88 -10.54
C GLU A 34 -0.35 -5.45 -9.12
N SER A 35 -0.81 -6.69 -8.93
CA SER A 35 -0.68 -7.40 -7.66
C SER A 35 -0.24 -8.84 -7.84
N LEU A 36 0.57 -9.31 -6.89
CA LEU A 36 0.81 -10.72 -6.69
C LEU A 36 -0.17 -11.24 -5.63
N GLU A 37 -0.95 -12.25 -5.99
CA GLU A 37 -1.86 -12.89 -5.06
C GLU A 37 -1.12 -13.95 -4.22
N LEU A 38 -1.27 -13.85 -2.91
CA LEU A 38 -0.63 -14.70 -1.91
C LEU A 38 -1.68 -15.21 -0.92
N GLU A 39 -1.58 -16.46 -0.50
CA GLU A 39 -2.40 -17.00 0.59
C GLU A 39 -1.48 -17.43 1.74
N HIS A 40 -1.75 -16.94 2.96
CA HIS A 40 -1.01 -17.30 4.18
C HIS A 40 -1.97 -17.41 5.35
N ASN A 41 -1.87 -18.48 6.15
CA ASN A 41 -2.77 -18.74 7.29
C ASN A 41 -4.28 -18.62 6.96
N GLY A 42 -4.68 -18.98 5.74
CA GLY A 42 -6.08 -18.85 5.27
C GLY A 42 -6.50 -17.42 4.92
N HIS A 43 -5.58 -16.46 4.91
CA HIS A 43 -5.81 -15.09 4.47
C HIS A 43 -5.24 -14.88 3.07
N LYS A 44 -6.09 -14.43 2.14
CA LYS A 44 -5.67 -13.97 0.81
C LYS A 44 -5.19 -12.53 0.88
N MET A 45 -4.06 -12.27 0.25
CA MET A 45 -3.36 -10.99 0.25
C MET A 45 -2.94 -10.63 -1.17
N SER A 46 -2.99 -9.34 -1.47
CA SER A 46 -2.66 -8.78 -2.76
C SER A 46 -1.46 -7.86 -2.59
N VAL A 47 -0.27 -8.31 -3.02
CA VAL A 47 1.01 -7.62 -2.83
C VAL A 47 1.27 -6.71 -4.01
N PRO A 48 1.29 -5.37 -3.84
CA PRO A 48 1.31 -4.43 -4.96
C PRO A 48 2.70 -4.25 -5.55
N PHE A 49 2.75 -4.20 -6.88
CA PHE A 49 3.90 -3.76 -7.66
C PHE A 49 3.43 -2.92 -8.84
N ARG A 50 4.37 -2.26 -9.51
CA ARG A 50 4.10 -1.44 -10.69
C ARG A 50 4.75 -2.09 -11.90
N ARG A 51 3.97 -2.36 -12.93
CA ARG A 51 4.45 -2.89 -14.20
C ARG A 51 4.67 -1.77 -15.19
N VAL A 52 5.90 -1.61 -15.68
CA VAL A 52 6.24 -0.68 -16.76
C VAL A 52 6.16 -1.42 -18.08
N HIS A 53 5.31 -0.96 -19.00
CA HIS A 53 5.17 -1.53 -20.33
C HIS A 53 6.21 -0.92 -21.26
N LEU A 54 7.00 -1.77 -21.92
CA LEU A 54 8.04 -1.33 -22.84
C LEU A 54 7.44 -1.13 -24.25
N SER A 55 8.03 -0.23 -25.03
CA SER A 55 7.65 -0.06 -26.44
C SER A 55 8.12 -1.22 -27.32
N THR A 56 9.11 -1.99 -26.84
CA THR A 56 9.50 -3.30 -27.35
C THR A 56 8.59 -4.39 -26.78
N GLU A 57 8.90 -5.66 -27.01
CA GLU A 57 8.24 -6.74 -26.30
C GLU A 57 8.63 -6.77 -24.80
N GLY A 58 7.67 -7.08 -23.94
CA GLY A 58 7.88 -7.32 -22.51
C GLY A 58 7.49 -6.18 -21.57
N HIS A 59 7.87 -6.35 -20.31
CA HIS A 59 7.60 -5.40 -19.23
C HIS A 59 8.72 -5.44 -18.19
N PHE A 60 8.76 -4.43 -17.32
CA PHE A 60 9.65 -4.38 -16.17
C PHE A 60 8.86 -4.08 -14.90
N ASP A 61 8.95 -4.98 -13.92
CA ASP A 61 8.22 -4.87 -12.67
C ASP A 61 9.05 -4.15 -11.61
N LEU A 62 8.43 -3.15 -10.98
CA LEU A 62 9.03 -2.26 -9.99
C LEU A 62 8.24 -2.29 -8.69
N TYR A 63 8.93 -1.95 -7.59
CA TYR A 63 8.27 -1.69 -6.33
C TYR A 63 7.25 -0.55 -6.44
N ASP A 64 6.12 -0.68 -5.74
CA ASP A 64 5.07 0.34 -5.77
C ASP A 64 4.54 0.70 -4.36
N THR A 65 4.84 1.93 -3.93
CA THR A 65 4.39 2.50 -2.65
C THR A 65 3.23 3.49 -2.79
N THR A 66 2.63 3.63 -3.98
CA THR A 66 1.56 4.61 -4.24
C THR A 66 0.28 4.32 -3.46
N GLY A 67 0.08 3.07 -3.04
CA GLY A 67 -1.12 2.64 -2.32
C GLY A 67 -2.39 2.68 -3.19
N PRO A 68 -3.57 2.45 -2.59
CA PRO A 68 -4.85 2.55 -3.26
C PRO A 68 -5.12 3.98 -3.75
N GLN A 69 -5.60 4.12 -4.99
CA GLN A 69 -5.89 5.42 -5.61
C GLN A 69 -7.39 5.73 -5.56
N GLY A 70 -7.75 7.03 -5.54
CA GLY A 70 -9.14 7.47 -5.69
C GLY A 70 -10.03 7.38 -4.44
N PHE A 71 -9.44 7.27 -3.24
CA PHE A 71 -10.19 7.25 -1.98
C PHE A 71 -10.33 8.67 -1.40
N ASP A 72 -11.51 9.02 -0.88
CA ASP A 72 -11.71 10.27 -0.13
C ASP A 72 -10.95 10.16 1.21
N PRO A 73 -10.03 11.10 1.52
CA PRO A 73 -9.32 11.11 2.80
C PRO A 73 -10.23 11.12 4.04
N ARG A 74 -11.48 11.58 3.91
CA ARG A 74 -12.48 11.58 4.99
C ARG A 74 -13.01 10.18 5.31
N ASP A 75 -13.10 9.32 4.29
CA ASP A 75 -13.54 7.93 4.43
C ASP A 75 -12.37 6.99 4.76
N GLY A 76 -11.17 7.36 4.28
CA GLY A 76 -9.96 6.57 4.42
C GLY A 76 -9.85 5.43 3.40
N ILE A 77 -8.83 4.60 3.57
CA ILE A 77 -8.55 3.47 2.68
C ILE A 77 -9.12 2.16 3.24
N PRO A 78 -9.33 1.13 2.40
CA PRO A 78 -9.79 -0.17 2.86
C PRO A 78 -8.84 -0.77 3.90
N LYS A 79 -9.41 -1.29 5.00
CA LYS A 79 -8.64 -1.91 6.10
C LYS A 79 -8.24 -3.35 5.76
N VAL A 80 -7.42 -3.53 4.73
CA VAL A 80 -7.05 -4.87 4.19
C VAL A 80 -6.41 -5.81 5.22
N ARG A 81 -5.88 -5.27 6.32
CA ARG A 81 -5.22 -6.03 7.41
C ARG A 81 -6.14 -6.39 8.58
N GLU A 82 -7.38 -5.90 8.59
CA GLU A 82 -8.29 -6.02 9.75
C GLU A 82 -8.53 -7.48 10.13
N SER A 83 -8.76 -8.35 9.14
CA SER A 83 -9.00 -9.79 9.37
C SER A 83 -7.76 -10.52 9.91
N TRP A 84 -6.56 -10.13 9.49
CA TRP A 84 -5.30 -10.76 9.93
C TRP A 84 -5.04 -10.47 11.40
N VAL A 85 -5.34 -9.24 11.81
CA VAL A 85 -5.11 -8.76 13.18
C VAL A 85 -6.22 -9.25 14.13
N ALA A 86 -7.47 -9.30 13.68
CA ALA A 86 -8.62 -9.74 14.48
C ALA A 86 -8.45 -11.16 15.03
N ASN A 87 -7.78 -12.04 14.28
CA ASN A 87 -7.56 -13.43 14.67
C ASN A 87 -6.50 -13.62 15.77
N ARG A 88 -5.78 -12.57 16.17
CA ARG A 88 -4.75 -12.63 17.21
C ARG A 88 -5.38 -12.33 18.58
N SER A 89 -6.05 -13.34 19.13
CA SER A 89 -7.02 -13.26 20.23
C SER A 89 -6.48 -12.99 21.65
N ASP A 90 -5.34 -12.30 21.80
CA ASP A 90 -4.92 -11.79 23.11
C ASP A 90 -4.32 -10.39 22.98
N GLN A 91 -5.22 -9.39 22.97
CA GLN A 91 -4.87 -7.97 22.91
C GLN A 91 -4.34 -7.45 24.26
N SER A 92 -4.18 -8.32 25.27
CA SER A 92 -3.57 -7.95 26.54
C SER A 92 -2.04 -7.86 26.41
N ARG A 93 -1.59 -6.72 25.86
CA ARG A 93 -0.21 -6.18 25.90
C ARG A 93 0.82 -6.84 24.96
N GLY A 94 1.28 -6.06 23.98
CA GLY A 94 2.67 -6.10 23.51
C GLY A 94 3.03 -7.20 22.51
N TRP A 95 2.12 -7.59 21.62
CA TRP A 95 2.45 -8.51 20.52
C TRP A 95 3.01 -7.75 19.32
N THR A 96 4.33 -7.48 19.37
CA THR A 96 5.08 -6.91 18.26
C THR A 96 5.47 -8.00 17.26
N GLN A 97 5.80 -7.61 16.01
CA GLN A 97 6.32 -8.54 15.00
C GLN A 97 7.57 -9.27 15.48
N MET A 98 8.48 -8.59 16.20
CA MET A 98 9.66 -9.22 16.80
C MET A 98 9.30 -10.33 17.79
N ARG A 99 8.23 -10.17 18.58
CA ARG A 99 7.79 -11.20 19.52
C ARG A 99 7.28 -12.44 18.78
N TRP A 100 6.50 -12.26 17.72
CA TRP A 100 6.05 -13.37 16.86
C TRP A 100 7.23 -14.08 16.20
N ALA A 101 8.19 -13.33 15.66
CA ALA A 101 9.41 -13.88 15.08
C ALA A 101 10.20 -14.72 16.11
N ARG A 102 10.39 -14.21 17.33
CA ARG A 102 11.07 -14.94 18.42
C ARG A 102 10.30 -16.18 18.89
N ALA A 103 8.99 -16.20 18.73
CA ALA A 103 8.16 -17.36 18.99
C ALA A 103 8.14 -18.37 17.81
N GLY A 104 8.86 -18.08 16.72
CA GLY A 104 8.90 -18.93 15.53
C GLY A 104 7.65 -18.85 14.65
N VAL A 105 6.83 -17.80 14.81
CA VAL A 105 5.57 -17.63 14.07
C VAL A 105 5.79 -16.63 12.93
N ILE A 106 5.53 -17.08 11.69
CA ILE A 106 5.50 -16.21 10.50
C ILE A 106 4.10 -15.59 10.39
N THR A 107 4.02 -14.28 10.52
CA THR A 107 2.77 -13.52 10.43
C THR A 107 2.40 -13.22 8.98
N GLU A 108 1.15 -12.83 8.74
CA GLU A 108 0.67 -12.36 7.43
C GLU A 108 1.52 -11.16 6.95
N GLU A 109 1.95 -10.26 7.85
CA GLU A 109 2.83 -9.16 7.45
C GLU A 109 4.23 -9.62 7.02
N MET A 110 4.78 -10.66 7.66
CA MET A 110 6.08 -11.21 7.25
C MET A 110 5.97 -11.86 5.87
N ALA A 111 4.93 -12.67 5.63
CA ALA A 111 4.69 -13.31 4.34
C ALA A 111 4.44 -12.26 3.23
N PHE A 112 3.66 -11.21 3.53
CA PHE A 112 3.43 -10.10 2.61
C PHE A 112 4.74 -9.39 2.22
N VAL A 113 5.60 -9.08 3.19
CA VAL A 113 6.89 -8.43 2.94
C VAL A 113 7.82 -9.36 2.18
N ALA A 114 7.91 -10.64 2.55
CA ALA A 114 8.75 -11.62 1.85
C ALA A 114 8.41 -11.68 0.36
N ALA A 115 7.12 -11.80 0.03
CA ALA A 115 6.63 -11.76 -1.35
C ALA A 115 6.92 -10.43 -2.06
N ARG A 116 6.86 -9.31 -1.35
CA ARG A 116 7.13 -7.98 -1.91
C ARG A 116 8.61 -7.72 -2.19
N GLU A 117 9.49 -8.32 -1.40
CA GLU A 117 10.94 -8.21 -1.55
C GLU A 117 11.54 -9.35 -2.40
N GLY A 118 10.72 -10.32 -2.83
CA GLY A 118 11.18 -11.47 -3.62
C GLY A 118 12.07 -12.43 -2.83
N VAL A 119 11.79 -12.60 -1.53
CA VAL A 119 12.53 -13.46 -0.61
C VAL A 119 11.61 -14.50 0.04
N GLU A 120 12.20 -15.56 0.59
CA GLU A 120 11.52 -16.60 1.39
C GLU A 120 11.67 -16.36 2.90
#